data_AF-A0A6I7PV60-F1
#
_entry.id   AF-A0A6I7PV60-F1
#
_cell.length_a   1.000
_cell.length_b   1.000
_cell.length_c   1.000
_cell.angle_alpha   90.00
_cell.angle_beta   90.00
_cell.angle_gamma   90.00
#
_symmetry.space_group_name_H-M   'P 1'
#
loop_
_entity.id
_entity.type
_entity.pdbx_description
1 polymer ?
#
loop_
_entity_poly.entity_id
_entity_poly.type
_entity_poly.pdbx_seq_one_letter_code
_entity_poly.pdbx_strand_id
1 'polypeptide(L)'
;MTLPAHVPPGDSAGEPLPPEPDAERAVVEGGGPERINPLEERSKGAASAADRWAHRRGEPRVFALFWTMFLMSAALLTVLVDRMPRGLDAAHVRTPSRVLMVLVATGLVLLWPMVRLSQASPRRPALAALIDVFVILLPMQAVLWPTTFIAGWGWTVTAWVSATLACWTLLLGGVIGVATRTPWTEPRTLWMIVCAAIALGGPAFWTLSQLAGAPEVRGALLASPLSAVYVLTSPAGNTAPAPPPGTWLAAAIVLGASVPLWVWAACPAPRAVAGPARGGYN
;
A
#
# COMPACT_ATOMS: atom_id res chain seq x y z
N MET A 1 31.09 33.68 -18.33
CA MET A 1 30.23 33.33 -17.17
C MET A 1 29.34 34.54 -16.94
N THR A 2 28.19 34.56 -17.61
CA THR A 2 27.31 35.72 -17.79
C THR A 2 26.11 35.60 -16.85
N LEU A 3 25.92 36.57 -15.97
CA LEU A 3 24.80 36.66 -15.03
C LEU A 3 23.49 36.92 -15.80
N PRO A 4 22.37 36.25 -15.46
CA PRO A 4 21.08 36.55 -16.06
C PRO A 4 20.53 37.89 -15.56
N ALA A 5 19.97 38.65 -16.50
CA ALA A 5 19.44 39.99 -16.30
C ALA A 5 18.21 40.00 -15.37
N HIS A 6 18.21 40.96 -14.45
CA HIS A 6 17.12 41.26 -13.53
C HIS A 6 15.93 41.83 -14.32
N VAL A 7 14.81 41.11 -14.35
CA VAL A 7 13.54 41.60 -14.89
C VAL A 7 12.87 42.47 -13.82
N PRO A 8 12.49 43.73 -14.11
CA PRO A 8 11.78 44.59 -13.17
C PRO A 8 10.30 44.19 -13.05
N PRO A 9 9.66 44.43 -11.89
CA PRO A 9 8.23 44.21 -11.71
C PRO A 9 7.44 45.22 -12.56
N GLY A 10 6.65 44.71 -13.50
CA GLY A 10 5.74 45.51 -14.29
C GLY A 10 4.53 45.92 -13.44
N ASP A 11 4.34 47.23 -13.30
CA ASP A 11 3.11 47.84 -12.80
C ASP A 11 1.93 47.45 -13.68
N SER A 12 1.13 46.49 -13.21
CA SER A 12 -0.20 46.22 -13.76
C SER A 12 -1.14 47.34 -13.33
N ALA A 13 -1.25 48.34 -14.20
CA ALA A 13 -2.25 49.39 -14.13
C ALA A 13 -3.65 48.79 -13.94
N GLY A 14 -4.41 49.36 -13.00
CA GLY A 14 -5.71 48.88 -12.57
C GLY A 14 -6.70 48.74 -13.71
N GLU A 15 -7.24 47.53 -13.82
CA GLU A 15 -8.40 47.22 -14.65
C GLU A 15 -9.64 47.84 -13.98
N PRO A 16 -10.39 48.73 -14.64
CA PRO A 16 -11.58 49.34 -14.08
C PRO A 16 -12.67 48.30 -13.86
N LEU A 17 -13.23 48.27 -12.64
CA LEU A 17 -14.35 47.41 -12.28
C LEU A 17 -15.57 47.71 -13.17
N PRO A 18 -16.28 46.68 -13.66
CA PRO A 18 -17.52 46.86 -14.40
C PRO A 18 -18.61 47.49 -13.50
N PRO A 19 -19.50 48.31 -14.08
CA PRO A 19 -20.56 48.99 -13.33
C PRO A 19 -21.51 47.98 -12.68
N GLU A 20 -21.88 48.24 -11.42
CA GLU A 20 -22.94 47.52 -10.72
C GLU A 20 -24.23 47.59 -11.54
N PRO A 21 -24.87 46.44 -11.85
CA PRO A 21 -26.20 46.45 -12.43
C PRO A 21 -27.20 46.95 -11.38
N ASP A 22 -27.92 48.01 -11.76
CA ASP A 22 -28.96 48.65 -10.98
C ASP A 22 -29.92 47.63 -10.38
N ALA A 23 -30.04 47.70 -9.06
CA ALA A 23 -31.00 46.96 -8.26
C ALA A 23 -32.41 47.47 -8.54
N GLU A 24 -33.02 47.00 -9.63
CA GLU A 24 -34.44 47.18 -9.88
C GLU A 24 -35.25 46.24 -8.97
N ARG A 25 -35.76 46.85 -7.91
CA ARG A 25 -36.70 46.27 -6.95
C ARG A 25 -37.99 45.88 -7.64
N ALA A 26 -38.12 44.62 -8.03
CA ALA A 26 -39.42 43.97 -8.21
C ALA A 26 -39.85 43.36 -6.87
N VAL A 27 -40.77 44.06 -6.21
CA VAL A 27 -41.49 43.64 -5.02
C VAL A 27 -42.35 42.42 -5.37
N VAL A 28 -41.92 41.23 -4.97
CA VAL A 28 -42.75 40.03 -4.94
C VAL A 28 -43.38 39.95 -3.55
N GLU A 29 -44.56 40.55 -3.42
CA GLU A 29 -45.48 40.30 -2.31
C GLU A 29 -46.09 38.90 -2.48
N GLY A 30 -46.05 38.07 -1.44
CA GLY A 30 -46.91 36.89 -1.34
C GLY A 30 -46.23 35.55 -1.07
N GLY A 31 -45.32 35.48 -0.11
CA GLY A 31 -44.85 34.21 0.46
C GLY A 31 -44.24 34.48 1.81
N GLY A 32 -44.82 33.93 2.90
CA GLY A 32 -44.32 34.15 4.26
C GLY A 32 -42.83 33.84 4.37
N PRO A 33 -42.09 34.49 5.29
CA PRO A 33 -40.64 34.38 5.37
C PRO A 33 -40.27 32.95 5.75
N GLU A 34 -40.07 32.11 4.73
CA GLU A 34 -39.27 30.91 4.82
C GLU A 34 -37.93 31.40 5.35
N ARG A 35 -37.68 31.17 6.65
CA ARG A 35 -36.42 31.50 7.29
C ARG A 35 -35.36 30.60 6.65
N ILE A 36 -34.83 31.04 5.52
CA ILE A 36 -33.62 30.52 4.91
C ILE A 36 -32.59 30.58 6.02
N ASN A 37 -32.27 29.42 6.59
CA ASN A 37 -31.34 29.34 7.69
C ASN A 37 -29.96 29.56 7.06
N PRO A 38 -29.29 30.71 7.27
CA PRO A 38 -28.02 31.01 6.59
C PRO A 38 -26.91 30.00 6.94
N LEU A 39 -27.12 29.20 8.00
CA LEU A 39 -26.29 28.07 8.38
C LEU A 39 -26.45 26.85 7.44
N GLU A 40 -27.64 26.61 6.89
CA GLU A 40 -27.86 25.55 5.89
C GLU A 40 -27.29 25.92 4.52
N GLU A 41 -27.36 27.19 4.11
CA GLU A 41 -26.69 27.63 2.87
C GLU A 41 -25.17 27.56 2.99
N ARG A 42 -24.60 27.91 4.16
CA ARG A 42 -23.18 27.70 4.42
C ARG A 42 -22.79 26.22 4.44
N SER A 43 -23.64 25.32 4.95
CA SER A 43 -23.33 23.87 4.97
C SER A 43 -23.43 23.25 3.57
N LYS A 44 -24.41 23.67 2.74
CA LYS A 44 -24.55 23.25 1.35
C LYS A 44 -23.40 23.75 0.47
N GLY A 45 -22.91 24.97 0.69
CA GLY A 45 -21.71 25.51 0.03
C GLY A 45 -20.41 24.83 0.48
N ALA A 46 -20.27 24.54 1.78
CA ALA A 46 -19.09 23.88 2.35
C ALA A 46 -18.98 22.40 1.95
N ALA A 47 -20.10 21.70 1.73
CA ALA A 47 -20.11 20.32 1.25
C ALA A 47 -19.76 20.21 -0.25
N SER A 48 -20.03 21.25 -1.06
CA SER A 48 -19.72 21.29 -2.50
C SER A 48 -18.27 21.71 -2.79
N ALA A 49 -17.66 22.52 -1.92
CA ALA A 49 -16.23 22.77 -1.93
C ALA A 49 -15.47 21.57 -1.34
N ALA A 50 -15.67 20.38 -1.92
CA ALA A 50 -14.86 19.19 -1.67
C ALA A 50 -13.40 19.61 -1.58
N ASP A 51 -12.86 19.54 -0.36
CA ASP A 51 -11.62 20.19 0.04
C ASP A 51 -10.57 20.02 -1.06
N ARG A 52 -10.27 21.12 -1.75
CA ARG A 52 -9.29 21.18 -2.85
C ARG A 52 -7.88 20.85 -2.33
N TRP A 53 -7.71 20.56 -1.05
CA TRP A 53 -6.46 20.09 -0.46
C TRP A 53 -6.56 18.66 0.06
N ALA A 54 -7.76 18.07 0.18
CA ALA A 54 -7.94 16.68 0.60
C ALA A 54 -7.29 15.68 -0.39
N HIS A 55 -7.18 16.03 -1.67
CA HIS A 55 -6.47 15.21 -2.65
C HIS A 55 -4.93 15.25 -2.52
N ARG A 56 -4.36 16.10 -1.66
CA ARG A 56 -2.91 16.16 -1.38
C ARG A 56 -2.46 15.24 -0.22
N ARG A 57 -3.37 14.59 0.51
CA ARG A 57 -3.01 13.73 1.66
C ARG A 57 -2.51 12.32 1.28
N GLY A 58 -2.38 12.01 -0.01
CA GLY A 58 -1.89 10.73 -0.52
C GLY A 58 -0.50 10.79 -1.13
N GLU A 59 0.37 11.71 -0.69
CA GLU A 59 1.70 11.85 -1.28
C GLU A 59 2.56 10.59 -1.04
N PRO A 60 3.08 9.93 -2.12
CA PRO A 60 3.94 8.74 -2.02
C PRO A 60 5.15 8.92 -1.09
N ARG A 61 5.56 10.17 -0.87
CA ARG A 61 6.72 10.55 -0.04
C ARG A 61 6.51 10.21 1.43
N VAL A 62 5.33 10.49 1.97
CA VAL A 62 5.03 10.22 3.39
C VAL A 62 4.98 8.72 3.63
N PHE A 63 4.39 7.97 2.70
CA PHE A 63 4.40 6.51 2.75
C PHE A 63 5.84 5.95 2.67
N ALA A 64 6.65 6.45 1.74
CA ALA A 64 8.07 6.06 1.62
C ALA A 64 8.85 6.32 2.93
N LEU A 65 8.60 7.46 3.59
CA LEU A 65 9.23 7.79 4.87
C LEU A 65 8.85 6.81 5.98
N PHE A 66 7.55 6.52 6.14
CA PHE A 66 7.11 5.53 7.13
C PHE A 66 7.62 4.13 6.83
N TRP A 67 7.68 3.76 5.55
CA TRP A 67 8.24 2.49 5.10
C TRP A 67 9.73 2.37 5.47
N THR A 68 10.54 3.39 5.20
CA THR A 68 11.97 3.37 5.56
C THR A 68 12.18 3.39 7.08
N MET A 69 11.40 4.17 7.83
CA MET A 69 11.43 4.15 9.30
C MET A 69 11.07 2.77 9.86
N PHE A 70 10.06 2.10 9.27
CA PHE A 70 9.69 0.73 9.64
C PHE A 70 10.84 -0.25 9.38
N LEU A 71 11.45 -0.22 8.19
CA LEU A 71 12.57 -1.09 7.84
C LEU A 71 13.79 -0.86 8.75
N MET A 72 14.11 0.40 9.05
CA MET A 72 15.19 0.75 9.97
C MET A 72 14.90 0.25 11.39
N SER A 73 13.66 0.40 11.86
CA SER A 73 13.24 -0.08 13.19
C SER A 73 13.29 -1.61 13.27
N ALA A 74 12.86 -2.31 12.22
CA ALA A 74 12.95 -3.76 12.12
C ALA A 74 14.41 -4.24 12.15
N ALA A 75 15.30 -3.60 11.37
CA ALA A 75 16.72 -3.90 11.38
C ALA A 75 17.34 -3.66 12.76
N LEU A 76 17.07 -2.50 13.37
CA LEU A 76 17.56 -2.17 14.71
C LEU A 76 17.07 -3.19 15.75
N LEU A 77 15.78 -3.55 15.72
CA LEU A 77 15.21 -4.54 16.62
C LEU A 77 15.93 -5.89 16.50
N THR A 78 16.23 -6.33 15.28
CA THR A 78 16.94 -7.60 15.06
C THR A 78 18.37 -7.58 15.62
N VAL A 79 19.07 -6.44 15.52
CA VAL A 79 20.40 -6.24 16.12
C VAL A 79 20.32 -6.18 17.64
N LEU A 80 19.30 -5.52 18.21
CA LEU A 80 19.12 -5.39 19.66
C LEU A 80 18.79 -6.73 20.32
N VAL A 81 17.99 -7.56 19.67
CA VAL A 81 17.64 -8.91 20.16
C VAL A 81 18.86 -9.85 20.14
N ASP A 82 19.82 -9.64 19.24
CA ASP A 82 21.00 -10.47 19.07
C ASP A 82 22.19 -10.09 19.98
N ARG A 83 22.04 -9.13 20.92
CA ARG A 83 23.14 -8.64 21.79
C ARG A 83 23.65 -9.64 22.86
N MET A 84 23.50 -10.94 22.64
CA MET A 84 24.09 -11.94 23.52
C MET A 84 25.62 -12.00 23.30
N PRO A 85 26.44 -12.08 24.36
CA PRO A 85 27.90 -12.20 24.26
C PRO A 85 28.31 -13.62 23.85
N ARG A 86 27.90 -14.04 22.66
CA ARG A 86 28.30 -15.28 22.00
C ARG A 86 28.99 -14.85 20.69
N GLY A 87 30.15 -15.42 20.38
CA GLY A 87 31.05 -14.92 19.33
C GLY A 87 30.40 -14.75 17.94
N LEU A 88 31.16 -14.16 17.00
CA LEU A 88 30.75 -13.90 15.60
C LEU A 88 30.63 -15.18 14.76
N ASP A 89 29.81 -16.12 15.18
CA ASP A 89 29.49 -17.33 14.42
C ASP A 89 28.29 -17.07 13.48
N ALA A 90 28.44 -17.45 12.21
CA ALA A 90 27.42 -17.30 11.18
C ALA A 90 26.09 -17.97 11.57
N ALA A 91 26.11 -18.99 12.42
CA ALA A 91 24.89 -19.61 12.94
C ALA A 91 24.04 -18.64 13.78
N HIS A 92 24.67 -17.72 14.51
CA HIS A 92 23.98 -16.78 15.41
C HIS A 92 23.23 -15.70 14.62
N VAL A 93 23.84 -15.16 13.57
CA VAL A 93 23.27 -14.07 12.74
C VAL A 93 22.17 -14.53 11.77
N ARG A 94 22.02 -15.85 11.53
CA ARG A 94 20.97 -16.38 10.64
C ARG A 94 19.56 -16.16 11.19
N THR A 95 19.35 -16.44 12.47
CA THR A 95 18.04 -16.27 13.12
C THR A 95 17.54 -14.83 13.08
N PRO A 96 18.30 -13.80 13.52
CA PRO A 96 17.85 -12.42 13.41
C PRO A 96 17.67 -11.98 11.95
N SER A 97 18.49 -12.47 11.02
CA SER A 97 18.29 -12.20 9.58
C SER A 97 16.96 -12.76 9.06
N ARG A 98 16.54 -13.96 9.49
CA ARG A 98 15.21 -14.50 9.16
C ARG A 98 14.09 -13.66 9.77
N VAL A 99 14.23 -13.28 11.04
CA VAL A 99 13.24 -12.42 11.71
C VAL A 99 13.09 -11.10 10.96
N LEU A 100 14.20 -10.49 10.51
CA LEU A 100 14.17 -9.28 9.70
C LEU A 100 13.40 -9.50 8.40
N MET A 101 13.66 -10.59 7.67
CA MET A 101 12.93 -10.91 6.44
C MET A 101 11.43 -11.12 6.68
N VAL A 102 11.06 -11.77 7.79
CA VAL A 102 9.65 -11.94 8.18
C VAL A 102 9.02 -10.58 8.50
N LEU A 103 9.72 -9.69 9.22
CA LEU A 103 9.22 -8.33 9.48
C LEU A 103 9.04 -7.51 8.19
N VAL A 104 9.97 -7.62 7.24
CA VAL A 104 9.85 -7.00 5.90
C VAL A 104 8.58 -7.51 5.21
N ALA A 105 8.37 -8.82 5.19
CA ALA A 105 7.18 -9.43 4.60
C ALA A 105 5.90 -8.99 5.32
N THR A 106 5.92 -8.87 6.65
CA THR A 106 4.80 -8.35 7.47
C THR A 106 4.46 -6.91 7.11
N GLY A 107 5.45 -6.03 6.96
CA GLY A 107 5.23 -4.67 6.52
C GLY A 107 4.59 -4.59 5.13
N LEU A 108 5.06 -5.44 4.21
CA LEU A 108 4.53 -5.55 2.85
C LEU A 108 3.06 -6.00 2.84
N VAL A 109 2.69 -6.99 3.66
CA VAL A 109 1.34 -7.60 3.60
C VAL A 109 0.31 -7.03 4.56
N LEU A 110 0.73 -6.38 5.65
CA LEU A 110 -0.19 -5.77 6.62
C LEU A 110 -0.10 -4.25 6.55
N LEU A 111 1.08 -3.68 6.77
CA LEU A 111 1.24 -2.23 6.92
C LEU A 111 0.87 -1.50 5.62
N TRP A 112 1.35 -1.96 4.46
CA TRP A 112 1.04 -1.30 3.19
C TRP A 112 -0.46 -1.30 2.84
N PRO A 113 -1.17 -2.45 2.83
CA PRO A 113 -2.62 -2.45 2.60
C PRO A 113 -3.39 -1.60 3.61
N MET A 114 -3.01 -1.65 4.91
CA MET A 114 -3.68 -0.85 5.94
C MET A 114 -3.55 0.65 5.67
N VAL A 115 -2.33 1.13 5.43
CA VAL A 115 -2.09 2.54 5.13
C VAL A 115 -2.82 2.94 3.85
N ARG A 116 -2.72 2.14 2.79
CA ARG A 116 -3.27 2.52 1.49
C ARG A 116 -4.79 2.50 1.44
N LEU A 117 -5.43 1.51 2.06
CA LEU A 117 -6.90 1.41 2.10
C LEU A 117 -7.53 2.40 3.08
N SER A 118 -6.78 2.91 4.06
CA SER A 118 -7.22 4.00 4.94
C SER A 118 -7.27 5.38 4.26
N GLN A 119 -6.63 5.55 3.10
CA GLN A 119 -6.57 6.82 2.38
C GLN A 119 -7.77 7.01 1.41
N ALA A 120 -7.98 8.24 0.93
CA ALA A 120 -8.97 8.49 -0.12
C ALA A 120 -8.60 7.76 -1.42
N SER A 121 -9.61 7.28 -2.17
CA SER A 121 -9.37 6.55 -3.41
C SER A 121 -8.70 7.47 -4.45
N PRO A 122 -7.54 7.10 -5.01
CA PRO A 122 -6.86 7.91 -6.01
C PRO A 122 -7.64 7.93 -7.33
N ARG A 123 -7.45 8.98 -8.15
CA ARG A 123 -8.06 9.06 -9.49
C ARG A 123 -7.61 7.95 -10.44
N ARG A 124 -6.39 7.44 -10.27
CA ARG A 124 -5.79 6.36 -11.07
C ARG A 124 -5.30 5.25 -10.14
N PRO A 125 -6.20 4.35 -9.69
CA PRO A 125 -5.90 3.36 -8.66
C PRO A 125 -4.76 2.42 -9.03
N ALA A 126 -4.76 1.87 -10.26
CA ALA A 126 -3.66 1.03 -10.74
C ALA A 126 -2.32 1.77 -10.73
N LEU A 127 -2.22 2.93 -11.37
CA LEU A 127 -0.96 3.68 -11.42
C LEU A 127 -0.44 4.02 -10.02
N ALA A 128 -1.32 4.39 -9.11
CA ALA A 128 -0.92 4.74 -7.76
C ALA A 128 -0.44 3.52 -6.96
N ALA A 129 -1.10 2.37 -7.10
CA ALA A 129 -0.61 1.11 -6.53
C ALA A 129 0.73 0.68 -7.15
N LEU A 130 0.96 0.94 -8.45
CA LEU A 130 2.20 0.61 -9.13
C LEU A 130 3.37 1.47 -8.60
N ILE A 131 3.12 2.75 -8.36
CA ILE A 131 4.09 3.63 -7.70
C ILE A 131 4.43 3.09 -6.31
N ASP A 132 3.43 2.68 -5.53
CA ASP A 132 3.65 2.09 -4.20
C ASP A 132 4.49 0.81 -4.28
N VAL A 133 4.29 -0.05 -5.29
CA VAL A 133 5.13 -1.25 -5.53
C VAL A 133 6.60 -0.86 -5.65
N PHE A 134 6.95 0.14 -6.46
CA PHE A 134 8.34 0.58 -6.60
C PHE A 134 8.91 1.18 -5.31
N VAL A 135 8.10 1.98 -4.61
CA VAL A 135 8.46 2.59 -3.32
C VAL A 135 8.77 1.53 -2.25
N ILE A 136 8.08 0.38 -2.30
CA ILE A 136 8.30 -0.74 -1.37
C ILE A 136 9.50 -1.58 -1.79
N LEU A 137 9.54 -1.98 -3.07
CA LEU A 137 10.54 -2.92 -3.58
C LEU A 137 11.95 -2.37 -3.47
N LEU A 138 12.17 -1.09 -3.80
CA LEU A 138 13.54 -0.55 -3.84
C LEU A 138 14.23 -0.58 -2.46
N PRO A 139 13.64 -0.03 -1.37
CA PRO A 139 14.22 -0.15 -0.03
C PRO A 139 14.26 -1.60 0.47
N MET A 140 13.25 -2.41 0.13
CA MET A 140 13.25 -3.83 0.47
C MET A 140 14.48 -4.55 -0.11
N GLN A 141 14.77 -4.38 -1.40
CA GLN A 141 15.95 -4.98 -2.03
C GLN A 141 17.25 -4.51 -1.36
N ALA A 142 17.34 -3.22 -1.00
CA ALA A 142 18.50 -2.68 -0.30
C ALA A 142 18.73 -3.33 1.07
N VAL A 143 17.69 -3.84 1.73
CA VAL A 143 17.79 -4.62 2.97
C VAL A 143 18.13 -6.09 2.69
N LEU A 144 17.51 -6.71 1.69
CA LEU A 144 17.69 -8.14 1.37
C LEU A 144 19.13 -8.47 0.98
N TRP A 145 19.74 -7.71 0.08
CA TRP A 145 21.05 -8.08 -0.48
C TRP A 145 22.16 -8.14 0.58
N PRO A 146 22.34 -7.15 1.46
CA PRO A 146 23.32 -7.22 2.56
C PRO A 146 23.11 -8.43 3.48
N THR A 147 21.85 -8.83 3.73
CA THR A 147 21.57 -9.99 4.61
C THR A 147 22.10 -11.31 4.05
N THR A 148 22.31 -11.42 2.73
CA THR A 148 23.00 -12.57 2.11
C THR A 148 24.39 -12.77 2.70
N PHE A 149 25.15 -11.68 2.80
CA PHE A 149 26.52 -11.72 3.31
C PHE A 149 26.55 -11.94 4.81
N ILE A 150 25.67 -11.24 5.55
CA ILE A 150 25.62 -11.31 7.00
C ILE A 150 25.18 -12.72 7.45
N ALA A 151 24.13 -13.29 6.86
CA ALA A 151 23.62 -14.60 7.23
C ALA A 151 24.42 -15.77 6.64
N GLY A 152 25.40 -15.49 5.76
CA GLY A 152 26.14 -16.50 5.01
C GLY A 152 25.23 -17.35 4.13
N TRP A 153 24.19 -16.77 3.54
CA TRP A 153 23.29 -17.46 2.61
C TRP A 153 23.90 -17.49 1.21
N GLY A 154 23.59 -18.55 0.46
CA GLY A 154 23.92 -18.58 -0.97
C GLY A 154 23.11 -17.54 -1.73
N TRP A 155 23.71 -16.93 -2.76
CA TRP A 155 23.08 -15.97 -3.67
C TRP A 155 21.74 -16.46 -4.22
N THR A 156 21.65 -17.76 -4.48
CA THR A 156 20.42 -18.43 -4.93
C THR A 156 19.28 -18.19 -3.95
N VAL A 157 19.47 -18.42 -2.64
CA VAL A 157 18.43 -18.26 -1.61
C VAL A 157 17.92 -16.82 -1.58
N THR A 158 18.82 -15.84 -1.62
CA THR A 158 18.42 -14.42 -1.65
C THR A 158 17.64 -14.08 -2.92
N ALA A 159 18.09 -14.57 -4.09
CA ALA A 159 17.36 -14.37 -5.34
C ALA A 159 15.94 -14.95 -5.27
N TRP A 160 15.77 -16.11 -4.63
CA TRP A 160 14.46 -16.73 -4.42
C TRP A 160 13.55 -15.94 -3.49
N VAL A 161 14.07 -15.51 -2.34
CA VAL A 161 13.32 -14.67 -1.39
C VAL A 161 12.94 -13.35 -2.06
N SER A 162 13.86 -12.73 -2.78
CA SER A 162 13.64 -11.48 -3.52
C SER A 162 12.57 -11.64 -4.59
N ALA A 163 12.66 -12.66 -5.44
CA ALA A 163 11.67 -12.94 -6.48
C ALA A 163 10.28 -13.26 -5.89
N THR A 164 10.24 -14.05 -4.82
CA THR A 164 9.01 -14.41 -4.12
C THR A 164 8.32 -13.17 -3.54
N LEU A 165 9.05 -12.34 -2.80
CA LEU A 165 8.52 -11.09 -2.26
C LEU A 165 8.09 -10.12 -3.36
N ALA A 166 8.83 -10.03 -4.48
CA ALA A 166 8.43 -9.23 -5.62
C ALA A 166 7.09 -9.69 -6.22
N CYS A 167 6.90 -11.00 -6.41
CA CYS A 167 5.65 -11.56 -6.91
C CYS A 167 4.47 -11.26 -5.96
N TRP A 168 4.67 -11.44 -4.65
CA TRP A 168 3.65 -11.10 -3.65
C TRP A 168 3.36 -9.60 -3.58
N THR A 169 4.36 -8.74 -3.75
CA THR A 169 4.18 -7.28 -3.82
C THR A 169 3.32 -6.90 -5.02
N LEU A 170 3.56 -7.51 -6.19
CA LEU A 170 2.75 -7.29 -7.39
C LEU A 170 1.32 -7.79 -7.21
N LEU A 171 1.13 -8.97 -6.60
CA LEU A 171 -0.21 -9.48 -6.29
C LEU A 171 -0.98 -8.50 -5.38
N LEU A 172 -0.37 -8.08 -4.28
CA LEU A 172 -1.00 -7.16 -3.33
C LEU A 172 -1.24 -5.78 -3.95
N GLY A 173 -0.33 -5.29 -4.79
CA GLY A 173 -0.54 -4.07 -5.56
C GLY A 173 -1.76 -4.17 -6.48
N GLY A 174 -1.95 -5.33 -7.12
CA GLY A 174 -3.17 -5.63 -7.89
C GLY A 174 -4.43 -5.63 -7.01
N VAL A 175 -4.40 -6.32 -5.87
CA VAL A 175 -5.53 -6.35 -4.90
C VAL A 175 -5.89 -4.94 -4.43
N ILE A 176 -4.90 -4.16 -4.00
CA ILE A 176 -5.08 -2.75 -3.58
C ILE A 176 -5.59 -1.90 -4.74
N GLY A 177 -5.05 -2.11 -5.94
CA GLY A 177 -5.48 -1.44 -7.17
C GLY A 177 -6.96 -1.67 -7.43
N VAL A 178 -7.46 -2.90 -7.26
CA VAL A 178 -8.89 -3.24 -7.39
C VAL A 178 -9.71 -2.63 -6.24
N ALA A 179 -9.24 -2.79 -5.00
CA ALA A 179 -9.92 -2.32 -3.80
C ALA A 179 -10.13 -0.80 -3.77
N THR A 180 -9.23 -0.04 -4.39
CA THR A 180 -9.29 1.42 -4.44
C THR A 180 -10.03 1.97 -5.66
N ARG A 181 -10.60 1.10 -6.53
CA ARG A 181 -11.44 1.54 -7.66
C ARG A 181 -12.77 2.13 -7.22
N THR A 182 -13.35 1.59 -6.16
CA THR A 182 -14.65 2.05 -5.66
C THR A 182 -14.45 3.20 -4.67
N PRO A 183 -15.28 4.25 -4.73
CA PRO A 183 -15.21 5.36 -3.77
C PRO A 183 -15.81 5.01 -2.40
N TRP A 184 -16.43 3.84 -2.25
CA TRP A 184 -17.19 3.43 -1.07
C TRP A 184 -16.23 2.92 0.02
N THR A 185 -16.55 3.21 1.28
CA THR A 185 -15.72 2.83 2.44
C THR A 185 -15.96 1.39 2.88
N GLU A 186 -17.21 0.92 2.86
CA GLU A 186 -17.60 -0.44 3.26
C GLU A 186 -16.80 -1.58 2.60
N PRO A 187 -16.58 -1.61 1.27
CA PRO A 187 -15.82 -2.69 0.65
C PRO A 187 -14.33 -2.70 1.08
N ARG A 188 -13.80 -1.60 1.63
CA ARG A 188 -12.38 -1.52 1.99
C ARG A 188 -12.03 -2.42 3.17
N THR A 189 -12.93 -2.53 4.16
CA THR A 189 -12.74 -3.45 5.29
C THR A 189 -12.66 -4.89 4.79
N LEU A 190 -13.51 -5.27 3.83
CA LEU A 190 -13.44 -6.60 3.22
C LEU A 190 -12.10 -6.82 2.51
N TRP A 191 -11.63 -5.84 1.75
CA TRP A 191 -10.31 -5.94 1.09
C TRP A 191 -9.15 -6.00 2.08
N MET A 192 -9.23 -5.31 3.22
CA MET A 192 -8.25 -5.45 4.30
C MET A 192 -8.27 -6.88 4.88
N ILE A 193 -9.46 -7.46 5.09
CA ILE A 193 -9.60 -8.86 5.52
C ILE A 193 -9.00 -9.81 4.48
N VAL A 194 -9.21 -9.57 3.18
CA VAL A 194 -8.60 -10.37 2.10
C VAL A 194 -7.08 -10.29 2.16
N CYS A 195 -6.48 -9.09 2.30
CA CYS A 195 -5.03 -8.94 2.45
C CYS A 195 -4.50 -9.67 3.70
N ALA A 196 -5.21 -9.56 4.82
CA ALA A 196 -4.86 -10.26 6.06
C ALA A 196 -4.98 -11.79 5.90
N ALA A 197 -6.00 -12.28 5.21
CA ALA A 197 -6.17 -13.70 4.92
C ALA A 197 -5.06 -14.24 4.00
N ILE A 198 -4.62 -13.47 3.00
CA ILE A 198 -3.47 -13.81 2.17
C ILE A 198 -2.18 -13.89 3.02
N ALA A 199 -1.98 -12.92 3.92
CA ALA A 199 -0.83 -12.87 4.80
C ALA A 199 -0.79 -14.05 5.79
N LEU A 200 -1.90 -14.29 6.47
CA LEU A 200 -1.99 -15.22 7.60
C LEU A 200 -2.41 -16.63 7.17
N GLY A 201 -2.88 -16.83 5.94
CA GLY A 201 -3.41 -18.10 5.46
C GLY A 201 -2.41 -19.25 5.60
N GLY A 202 -1.14 -19.04 5.20
CA GLY A 202 -0.10 -20.07 5.36
C GLY A 202 0.23 -20.39 6.83
N PRO A 203 0.58 -19.39 7.66
CA PRO A 203 0.81 -19.63 9.10
C PRO A 203 -0.39 -20.26 9.83
N ALA A 204 -1.61 -19.83 9.52
CA ALA A 204 -2.83 -20.38 10.10
C ALA A 204 -3.04 -21.84 9.66
N PHE A 205 -2.92 -22.12 8.35
CA PHE A 205 -3.02 -23.48 7.82
C PHE A 205 -2.00 -24.42 8.45
N TRP A 206 -0.75 -23.99 8.59
CA TRP A 206 0.31 -24.76 9.24
C TRP A 206 0.01 -25.05 10.70
N THR A 207 -0.43 -24.05 11.45
CA THR A 207 -0.78 -24.22 12.86
C THR A 207 -1.93 -25.23 13.00
N LEU A 208 -2.96 -25.11 12.16
CA LEU A 208 -4.10 -26.02 12.15
C LEU A 208 -3.69 -27.45 11.74
N SER A 209 -2.81 -27.61 10.75
CA SER A 209 -2.33 -28.94 10.33
C SER A 209 -1.53 -29.63 11.43
N GLN A 210 -0.70 -28.88 12.17
CA GLN A 210 0.06 -29.41 13.31
C GLN A 210 -0.88 -29.84 14.44
N LEU A 211 -1.90 -29.04 14.76
CA LEU A 211 -2.91 -29.40 15.76
C LEU A 211 -3.72 -30.63 15.38
N ALA A 212 -3.96 -30.84 14.08
CA ALA A 212 -4.66 -32.00 13.54
C ALA A 212 -3.76 -33.26 13.39
N GLY A 213 -2.46 -33.17 13.69
CA GLY A 213 -1.52 -34.28 13.49
C GLY A 213 -1.29 -34.66 12.02
N ALA A 214 -1.59 -33.75 11.09
CA ALA A 214 -1.40 -33.98 9.66
C ALA A 214 0.09 -33.89 9.29
N PRO A 215 0.56 -34.61 8.25
CA PRO A 215 1.93 -34.51 7.78
C PRO A 215 2.25 -33.08 7.29
N GLU A 216 3.49 -32.62 7.50
CA GLU A 216 3.92 -31.28 7.10
C GLU A 216 3.86 -31.10 5.58
N VAL A 217 2.91 -30.30 5.10
CA VAL A 217 2.80 -29.95 3.68
C VAL A 217 3.60 -28.69 3.40
N ARG A 218 4.93 -28.80 3.30
CA ARG A 218 5.85 -27.67 3.05
C ARG A 218 5.47 -26.83 1.84
N GLY A 219 4.89 -27.43 0.80
CA GLY A 219 4.42 -26.69 -0.38
C GLY A 219 3.30 -25.69 -0.06
N ALA A 220 2.39 -26.02 0.87
CA ALA A 220 1.29 -25.14 1.27
C ALA A 220 1.80 -23.88 2.00
N LEU A 221 2.94 -23.96 2.68
CA LEU A 221 3.58 -22.81 3.31
C LEU A 221 4.09 -21.78 2.29
N LEU A 222 4.32 -22.16 1.03
CA LEU A 222 4.70 -21.20 -0.02
C LEU A 222 3.50 -20.35 -0.48
N ALA A 223 2.26 -20.69 -0.08
CA ALA A 223 1.05 -19.99 -0.45
C ALA A 223 0.77 -18.73 0.40
N SER A 224 1.65 -18.37 1.33
CA SER A 224 1.65 -17.07 2.01
C SER A 224 3.05 -16.46 1.98
N PRO A 225 3.17 -15.14 1.81
CA PRO A 225 4.46 -14.44 1.80
C PRO A 225 5.23 -14.59 3.12
N LEU A 226 4.54 -14.62 4.26
CA LEU A 226 5.18 -14.74 5.58
C LEU A 226 5.83 -16.11 5.75
N SER A 227 5.07 -17.17 5.48
CA SER A 227 5.57 -18.54 5.59
C SER A 227 6.53 -18.90 4.46
N ALA A 228 6.38 -18.31 3.26
CA ALA A 228 7.31 -18.55 2.16
C ALA A 228 8.72 -18.06 2.50
N VAL A 229 8.86 -16.87 3.09
CA VAL A 229 10.16 -16.36 3.57
C VAL A 229 10.77 -17.31 4.59
N TYR A 230 9.97 -17.79 5.54
CA TYR A 230 10.44 -18.73 6.55
C TYR A 230 10.93 -20.04 5.92
N VAL A 231 10.16 -20.63 5.01
CA VAL A 231 10.52 -21.90 4.34
C VAL A 231 11.80 -21.74 3.50
N LEU A 232 11.91 -20.66 2.73
CA LEU A 232 13.06 -20.44 1.84
C LEU A 232 14.37 -20.18 2.58
N THR A 233 14.29 -19.64 3.79
CA THR A 233 15.46 -19.31 4.61
C THR A 233 15.79 -20.38 5.66
N SER A 234 14.90 -21.36 5.84
CA SER A 234 15.10 -22.47 6.78
C SER A 234 15.91 -23.60 6.14
N PRO A 235 16.93 -24.13 6.83
CA PRO A 235 17.73 -25.23 6.31
C PRO A 235 16.90 -26.52 6.22
N ALA A 236 17.20 -27.35 5.23
CA ALA A 236 16.71 -28.72 5.16
C ALA A 236 17.63 -29.63 5.98
N GLY A 237 17.50 -29.59 7.32
CA GLY A 237 18.39 -30.31 8.24
C GLY A 237 19.70 -29.58 8.51
N ASN A 238 20.84 -30.28 8.42
CA ASN A 238 22.18 -29.73 8.68
C ASN A 238 22.85 -29.08 7.46
N THR A 239 22.14 -28.97 6.34
CA THR A 239 22.67 -28.40 5.09
C THR A 239 22.36 -26.90 4.97
N ALA A 240 23.07 -26.22 4.08
CA ALA A 240 22.74 -24.84 3.72
C ALA A 240 21.29 -24.76 3.19
N PRO A 241 20.56 -23.66 3.43
CA PRO A 241 19.22 -23.49 2.89
C PRO A 241 19.23 -23.63 1.36
N ALA A 242 18.31 -24.45 0.84
CA ALA A 242 18.09 -24.64 -0.57
C ALA A 242 16.58 -24.57 -0.84
N PRO A 243 16.17 -23.92 -1.95
CA PRO A 243 14.76 -23.83 -2.31
C PRO A 243 14.20 -25.24 -2.56
N PRO A 244 13.01 -25.57 -2.03
CA PRO A 244 12.36 -26.85 -2.36
C PRO A 244 11.97 -26.89 -3.85
N PRO A 245 11.86 -28.09 -4.44
CA PRO A 245 11.28 -28.25 -5.78
C PRO A 245 9.93 -27.56 -5.89
N GLY A 246 9.67 -26.89 -7.02
CA GLY A 246 8.40 -26.19 -7.27
C GLY A 246 8.35 -24.74 -6.79
N THR A 247 9.40 -24.21 -6.14
CA THR A 247 9.41 -22.80 -5.70
C THR A 247 9.20 -21.82 -6.87
N TRP A 248 9.78 -22.08 -8.06
CA TRP A 248 9.60 -21.19 -9.23
C TRP A 248 8.18 -21.25 -9.74
N LEU A 249 7.57 -22.43 -9.71
CA LEU A 249 6.18 -22.61 -10.09
C LEU A 249 5.26 -21.87 -9.12
N ALA A 250 5.50 -21.93 -7.82
CA ALA A 250 4.73 -21.18 -6.83
C ALA A 250 4.82 -19.65 -7.06
N ALA A 251 6.02 -19.13 -7.28
CA ALA A 251 6.22 -17.71 -7.61
C ALA A 251 5.51 -17.33 -8.94
N ALA A 252 5.61 -18.18 -9.96
CA ALA A 252 4.95 -17.98 -11.25
C ALA A 252 3.41 -18.01 -11.12
N ILE A 253 2.85 -18.87 -10.27
CA ILE A 253 1.41 -18.90 -9.98
C ILE A 253 0.97 -17.59 -9.31
N VAL A 254 1.72 -17.11 -8.30
CA VAL A 254 1.43 -15.83 -7.63
C VAL A 254 1.49 -14.66 -8.61
N LEU A 255 2.53 -14.64 -9.46
CA LEU A 255 2.68 -13.62 -10.50
C LEU A 255 1.53 -13.69 -11.53
N GLY A 256 1.19 -14.89 -12.00
CA GLY A 256 0.09 -15.12 -12.92
C GLY A 256 -1.26 -14.67 -12.35
N ALA A 257 -1.51 -14.93 -11.06
CA ALA A 257 -2.70 -14.46 -10.36
C ALA A 257 -2.76 -12.93 -10.21
N SER A 258 -1.61 -12.24 -10.23
CA SER A 258 -1.57 -10.77 -10.17
C SER A 258 -2.04 -10.10 -11.46
N VAL A 259 -1.78 -10.70 -12.62
CA VAL A 259 -2.09 -10.12 -13.94
C VAL A 259 -3.58 -9.73 -14.09
N PRO A 260 -4.57 -10.61 -13.84
CA PRO A 260 -5.98 -10.24 -14.00
C PRO A 260 -6.40 -9.14 -13.02
N LEU A 261 -5.81 -9.08 -11.82
CA LEU A 261 -6.08 -8.01 -10.86
C LEU A 261 -5.57 -6.66 -11.37
N TRP A 262 -4.39 -6.62 -11.99
CA TRP A 262 -3.84 -5.41 -12.61
C TRP A 262 -4.66 -4.95 -13.80
N VAL A 263 -5.07 -5.89 -14.68
CA VAL A 263 -5.95 -5.59 -15.81
C VAL A 263 -7.27 -5.00 -15.30
N TRP A 264 -7.90 -5.64 -14.32
CA TRP A 264 -9.13 -5.13 -13.71
C TRP A 264 -8.93 -3.78 -13.04
N ALA A 265 -7.84 -3.59 -12.29
CA ALA A 265 -7.46 -2.32 -11.65
C ALA A 265 -7.26 -1.18 -12.67
N ALA A 266 -6.81 -1.47 -13.88
CA ALA A 266 -6.55 -0.50 -14.94
C ALA A 266 -7.77 -0.18 -15.80
N CYS A 267 -8.77 -1.06 -15.89
CA CYS A 267 -9.98 -0.81 -16.68
C CYS A 267 -10.67 0.49 -16.22
N PRO A 268 -11.24 1.31 -17.11
CA PRO A 268 -12.06 2.44 -16.70
C PRO A 268 -13.23 1.98 -15.83
N ALA A 269 -13.52 2.69 -14.72
CA ALA A 269 -14.76 2.44 -14.00
C ALA A 269 -15.94 2.83 -14.90
N PRO A 270 -17.05 2.05 -14.93
CA PRO A 270 -18.27 2.48 -15.58
C PRO A 270 -18.61 3.86 -15.06
N ARG A 271 -18.81 4.84 -15.96
CA ARG A 271 -19.29 6.15 -15.53
C ARG A 271 -20.59 5.88 -14.77
N ALA A 272 -20.60 6.19 -13.48
CA ALA A 272 -21.83 6.10 -12.70
C ALA A 272 -22.83 6.97 -13.45
N VAL A 273 -23.82 6.33 -14.08
CA VAL A 273 -24.95 7.04 -14.67
C VAL A 273 -25.49 7.86 -13.51
N ALA A 274 -25.48 9.19 -13.65
CA ALA A 274 -25.91 10.09 -12.60
C ALA A 274 -27.27 9.60 -12.12
N GLY A 275 -27.30 8.97 -10.94
CA GLY A 275 -28.53 8.49 -10.37
C GLY A 275 -29.47 9.69 -10.29
N PRO A 276 -30.77 9.53 -10.58
CA PRO A 276 -31.73 10.62 -10.40
C PRO A 276 -31.48 11.18 -9.02
N ALA A 277 -31.15 12.48 -8.96
CA ALA A 277 -30.85 13.17 -7.70
C ALA A 277 -31.93 12.73 -6.74
N ARG A 278 -31.57 11.95 -5.70
CA ARG A 278 -32.55 11.46 -4.73
C ARG A 278 -33.17 12.71 -4.15
N GLY A 279 -34.38 13.04 -4.62
CA GLY A 279 -35.16 14.17 -4.16
C GLY A 279 -35.22 14.03 -2.64
N GLY A 280 -34.79 15.07 -1.95
CA GLY A 280 -34.81 15.10 -0.51
C GLY A 280 -36.21 14.74 -0.05
N TYR A 281 -36.32 13.66 0.72
CA TYR A 281 -37.43 13.54 1.64
C TYR A 281 -37.13 14.56 2.74
N ASN A 282 -37.84 15.69 2.66
CA ASN A 282 -37.95 16.69 3.72
C ASN A 282 -38.63 16.08 4.93
#